data_AF-A0A8T6EKG1-F1
#
_entry.id   AF-A0A8T6EKG1-F1
#
_cell.length_a   1.000
_cell.length_b   1.000
_cell.length_c   1.000
_cell.angle_alpha   90.00
_cell.angle_beta   90.00
_cell.angle_gamma   90.00
#
_symmetry.space_group_name_H-M   'P 1'
#
loop_
_entity.id
_entity.type
_entity.pdbx_description
1 polymer ?
#
loop_
_entity_poly.entity_id
_entity_poly.type
_entity_poly.pdbx_seq_one_letter_code
_entity_poly.pdbx_strand_id
1 'polypeptide(L)'
;MVWRAFLAIGSLVNEPWEARRFQIDHDYLPVHCAPGGGPDMIFEFSNTVVVVEVTLTRSSRQEAVEGEPVRRHVAKYVQQYEEKEVFGLFLAVEVDSNTANTFRDGHWYLNDDQKISLSIVPMTLSDFSRFIESGTGRWSEMPRLLKNMLVECRSRANEEAPDWKREINRIVTKYSVGSSVDLDSV
;
A
#
# COMPACT_ATOMS: atom_id res chain seq x y z
N MET A 1 9.54 5.53 8.70
CA MET A 1 10.04 5.34 7.32
C MET A 1 8.92 5.51 6.29
N VAL A 2 7.85 4.70 6.35
CA VAL A 2 6.78 4.70 5.34
C VAL A 2 6.12 6.06 5.12
N TRP A 3 5.70 6.76 6.18
CA TRP A 3 5.10 8.10 6.05
C TRP A 3 6.00 9.10 5.33
N ARG A 4 7.29 9.18 5.71
CA ARG A 4 8.27 10.05 5.04
C ARG A 4 8.48 9.70 3.58
N ALA A 5 8.40 8.42 3.22
CA ALA A 5 8.49 7.99 1.83
C ALA A 5 7.33 8.54 0.98
N PHE A 6 6.10 8.50 1.49
CA PHE A 6 4.96 9.11 0.81
C PHE A 6 5.03 10.63 0.73
N LEU A 7 5.60 11.31 1.73
CA LEU A 7 5.88 12.75 1.62
C LEU A 7 6.89 13.05 0.50
N ALA A 8 7.88 12.18 0.29
CA ALA A 8 8.87 12.34 -0.80
C ALA A 8 8.26 12.10 -2.19
N ILE A 9 7.26 11.22 -2.30
CA ILE A 9 6.48 11.05 -3.55
C ILE A 9 5.75 12.35 -3.92
N GLY A 10 5.33 13.14 -2.93
CA GLY A 10 4.65 14.42 -3.12
C GLY A 10 3.26 14.27 -3.75
N SER A 11 2.70 15.37 -4.25
CA SER A 11 1.37 15.41 -4.90
C SER A 11 0.20 14.96 -4.02
N LEU A 12 0.35 15.06 -2.70
CA LEU A 12 -0.73 14.78 -1.76
C LEU A 12 -1.77 15.90 -1.82
N VAL A 13 -3.04 15.51 -1.84
CA VAL A 13 -4.21 16.38 -1.74
C VAL A 13 -4.57 16.61 -0.28
N ASN A 14 -4.49 15.56 0.55
CA ASN A 14 -4.68 15.69 1.99
C ASN A 14 -3.43 16.25 2.66
N GLU A 15 -3.64 16.96 3.77
CA GLU A 15 -2.52 17.59 4.47
C GLU A 15 -1.62 16.53 5.14
N PRO A 16 -0.29 16.73 5.19
CA PRO A 16 0.64 15.75 5.76
C PRO A 16 0.32 15.26 7.18
N TRP A 17 -0.33 16.10 8.01
CA TRP A 17 -0.74 15.74 9.36
C TRP A 17 -2.05 14.94 9.42
N GLU A 18 -2.89 15.03 8.39
CA GLU A 18 -4.11 14.21 8.24
C GLU A 18 -3.78 12.81 7.69
N ALA A 19 -2.58 12.64 7.11
CA ALA A 19 -2.14 11.41 6.47
C ALA A 19 -1.70 10.29 7.44
N ARG A 20 -1.67 10.53 8.76
CA ARG A 20 -1.21 9.54 9.76
C ARG A 20 -2.05 9.58 11.04
N ARG A 21 -2.13 8.45 11.74
CA ARG A 21 -2.82 8.35 13.04
C ARG A 21 -1.89 8.14 14.25
N PHE A 22 -0.57 8.05 14.04
CA PHE A 22 0.43 8.03 15.12
C PHE A 22 1.02 9.42 15.35
N GLN A 23 1.54 9.71 16.55
CA GLN A 23 2.28 10.95 16.86
C GLN A 23 3.72 10.91 16.33
N ILE A 24 4.31 12.07 16.04
CA ILE A 24 5.73 12.21 15.66
C ILE A 24 6.46 13.13 16.63
N ASP A 25 7.75 12.93 16.79
CA ASP A 25 8.65 13.81 17.53
C ASP A 25 9.21 14.96 16.67
N HIS A 26 10.11 15.75 17.26
CA HIS A 26 10.77 16.88 16.60
C HIS A 26 11.66 16.48 15.41
N ASP A 27 12.06 15.21 15.32
CA ASP A 27 12.86 14.63 14.23
C ASP A 27 11.98 13.94 13.17
N TYR A 28 10.65 14.12 13.26
CA TYR A 28 9.65 13.53 12.39
C TYR A 28 9.64 11.98 12.44
N LEU A 29 9.99 11.41 13.59
CA LEU A 29 9.95 9.97 13.85
C LEU A 29 8.69 9.57 14.62
N PRO A 30 8.07 8.41 14.34
CA PRO A 30 6.89 7.94 15.08
C PRO A 30 7.22 7.68 16.55
N VAL A 31 6.38 8.22 17.46
CA VAL A 31 6.52 8.00 18.91
C VAL A 31 5.85 6.68 19.35
N HIS A 32 4.70 6.36 18.76
CA HIS A 32 3.89 5.17 19.05
C HIS A 32 3.23 4.61 17.77
N CYS A 33 2.67 3.40 17.83
CA CYS A 33 1.79 2.88 16.77
C CYS A 33 0.46 3.65 16.73
N ALA A 34 -0.26 3.59 15.61
CA ALA A 34 -1.57 4.23 15.52
C ALA A 34 -2.58 3.57 16.49
N PRO A 35 -3.52 4.34 17.07
CA PRO A 35 -4.59 3.78 17.87
C PRO A 35 -5.57 2.98 16.99
N GLY A 36 -6.25 2.00 17.58
CA GLY A 36 -7.27 1.21 16.88
C GLY A 36 -8.40 2.05 16.25
N GLY A 37 -9.18 1.44 15.35
CA GLY A 37 -10.39 2.06 14.76
C GLY A 37 -10.20 2.79 13.42
N GLY A 38 -9.04 2.68 12.79
CA GLY A 38 -8.74 3.22 11.47
C GLY A 38 -7.33 2.80 11.03
N PRO A 39 -6.90 3.13 9.80
CA PRO A 39 -5.62 2.68 9.28
C PRO A 39 -4.46 3.43 9.92
N ASP A 40 -3.24 2.90 9.78
CA ASP A 40 -2.03 3.61 10.21
C ASP A 40 -1.87 4.95 9.48
N MET A 41 -2.06 4.94 8.15
CA MET A 41 -1.86 6.09 7.27
C MET A 41 -2.85 6.12 6.10
N ILE A 42 -3.08 7.32 5.55
CA ILE A 42 -3.87 7.54 4.34
C ILE A 42 -3.22 8.62 3.47
N PHE A 43 -3.02 8.30 2.20
CA PHE A 43 -2.44 9.23 1.22
C PHE A 43 -3.42 9.45 0.08
N GLU A 44 -3.88 10.68 -0.07
CA GLU A 44 -4.80 11.06 -1.13
C GLU A 44 -4.02 11.76 -2.25
N PHE A 45 -4.12 11.21 -3.46
CA PHE A 45 -3.67 11.83 -4.70
C PHE A 45 -4.87 12.33 -5.50
N SER A 46 -4.63 12.95 -6.65
CA SER A 46 -5.70 13.52 -7.50
C SER A 46 -6.80 12.51 -7.82
N ASN A 47 -6.44 11.30 -8.27
CA ASN A 47 -7.39 10.28 -8.75
C ASN A 47 -7.33 8.96 -7.96
N THR A 48 -6.59 8.92 -6.85
CA THR A 48 -6.30 7.68 -6.14
C THR A 48 -6.11 7.94 -4.65
N VAL A 49 -6.59 7.03 -3.81
CA VAL A 49 -6.36 7.02 -2.36
C VAL A 49 -5.60 5.75 -2.01
N VAL A 50 -4.55 5.87 -1.20
CA VAL A 50 -3.78 4.73 -0.69
C VAL A 50 -3.91 4.67 0.82
N VAL A 51 -4.65 3.67 1.29
CA VAL A 51 -4.79 3.30 2.70
C VAL A 51 -3.63 2.38 3.05
N VAL A 52 -2.76 2.79 3.96
CA VAL A 52 -1.54 2.03 4.29
C VAL A 52 -1.62 1.47 5.69
N GLU A 53 -1.32 0.19 5.81
CA GLU A 53 -1.28 -0.57 7.07
C GLU A 53 0.08 -1.24 7.19
N VAL A 54 0.75 -1.10 8.33
CA VAL A 54 2.09 -1.64 8.55
C VAL A 54 2.08 -2.55 9.76
N THR A 55 2.55 -3.79 9.57
CA THR A 55 2.64 -4.75 10.67
C THR A 55 4.03 -5.32 10.86
N LEU A 56 4.36 -5.59 12.12
CA LEU A 56 5.52 -6.43 12.50
C LEU A 56 5.09 -7.87 12.83
N THR A 57 3.78 -8.14 12.89
CA THR A 57 3.24 -9.49 13.11
C THR A 57 3.63 -10.40 11.96
N ARG A 58 3.97 -11.65 12.27
CA ARG A 58 4.40 -12.67 11.30
C ARG A 58 3.57 -13.94 11.45
N SER A 59 3.74 -14.86 10.49
CA SER A 59 3.12 -16.20 10.48
C SER A 59 1.59 -16.13 10.55
N SER A 60 0.91 -17.22 10.87
CA SER A 60 -0.57 -17.29 10.90
C SER A 60 -1.22 -16.29 11.86
N ARG A 61 -0.49 -15.78 12.86
CA ARG A 61 -0.96 -14.69 13.72
C ARG A 61 -1.23 -13.41 12.94
N GLN A 62 -0.51 -13.17 11.84
CA GLN A 62 -0.71 -12.00 11.00
C GLN A 62 -2.12 -12.00 10.42
N GLU A 63 -2.62 -13.14 9.94
CA GLU A 63 -4.00 -13.22 9.44
C GLU A 63 -5.02 -12.97 10.54
N ALA A 64 -4.81 -13.58 11.72
CA ALA A 64 -5.72 -13.44 12.85
C ALA A 64 -5.84 -12.00 13.37
N VAL A 65 -4.78 -11.20 13.25
CA VAL A 65 -4.71 -9.83 13.77
C VAL A 65 -5.06 -8.80 12.69
N GLU A 66 -4.59 -9.00 11.46
CA GLU A 66 -4.63 -7.97 10.41
C GLU A 66 -5.70 -8.24 9.35
N GLY A 67 -6.12 -9.49 9.17
CA GLY A 67 -6.97 -9.89 8.04
C GLY A 67 -8.32 -9.15 7.99
N GLU A 68 -9.06 -9.09 9.11
CA GLU A 68 -10.30 -8.33 9.20
C GLU A 68 -10.06 -6.81 9.29
N PRO A 69 -9.21 -6.29 10.21
CA PRO A 69 -9.13 -4.85 10.41
C PRO A 69 -8.70 -4.09 9.17
N VAL A 70 -7.72 -4.61 8.44
CA VAL A 70 -7.23 -4.00 7.19
C VAL A 70 -8.35 -3.94 6.15
N ARG A 71 -9.10 -5.03 5.95
CA ARG A 71 -10.24 -5.05 5.00
C ARG A 71 -11.32 -4.06 5.40
N ARG A 72 -11.68 -4.01 6.69
CA ARG A 72 -12.68 -3.06 7.20
C ARG A 72 -12.25 -1.61 7.00
N HIS A 73 -10.98 -1.28 7.25
CA HIS A 73 -10.47 0.07 7.04
C HIS A 73 -10.51 0.46 5.55
N VAL A 74 -10.05 -0.40 4.65
CA VAL A 74 -10.10 -0.14 3.20
C VAL A 74 -11.55 -0.01 2.72
N ALA A 75 -12.45 -0.88 3.17
CA ALA A 75 -13.89 -0.81 2.86
C ALA A 75 -14.54 0.51 3.27
N LYS A 76 -14.13 1.08 4.41
CA LYS A 76 -14.61 2.41 4.85
C LYS A 76 -14.21 3.50 3.86
N TYR A 77 -12.97 3.48 3.36
CA TYR A 77 -12.50 4.49 2.42
C TYR A 77 -13.05 4.30 1.01
N VAL A 78 -13.29 3.06 0.57
CA VAL A 78 -14.02 2.78 -0.68
C VAL A 78 -15.40 3.44 -0.66
N GLN A 79 -16.11 3.40 0.47
CA GLN A 79 -17.40 4.08 0.61
C GLN A 79 -17.29 5.61 0.70
N GLN A 80 -16.19 6.13 1.24
CA GLN A 80 -15.97 7.57 1.39
C GLN A 80 -15.55 8.24 0.07
N TYR A 81 -14.86 7.53 -0.81
CA TYR A 81 -14.31 8.05 -2.05
C TYR A 81 -14.94 7.38 -3.28
N GLU A 82 -16.07 7.91 -3.72
CA GLU A 82 -16.81 7.37 -4.88
C GLU A 82 -16.12 7.66 -6.23
N GLU A 83 -15.42 8.78 -6.35
CA GLU A 83 -14.80 9.24 -7.60
C GLU A 83 -13.30 8.87 -7.73
N LYS A 84 -12.72 8.23 -6.72
CA LYS A 84 -11.28 7.87 -6.69
C LYS A 84 -11.10 6.38 -6.52
N GLU A 85 -10.06 5.85 -7.18
CA GLU A 85 -9.65 4.47 -6.93
C GLU A 85 -8.98 4.35 -5.56
N VAL A 86 -9.48 3.45 -4.71
CA VAL A 86 -8.93 3.22 -3.37
C VAL A 86 -8.13 1.93 -3.36
N PHE A 87 -6.86 2.02 -2.96
CA PHE A 87 -5.98 0.87 -2.75
C PHE A 87 -5.65 0.72 -1.27
N GLY A 88 -5.69 -0.51 -0.78
CA GLY A 88 -5.00 -0.90 0.45
C GLY A 88 -3.56 -1.31 0.13
N LEU A 89 -2.58 -0.74 0.82
CA LEU A 89 -1.19 -1.19 0.79
C LEU A 89 -0.83 -1.74 2.16
N PHE A 90 -0.71 -3.06 2.24
CA PHE A 90 -0.35 -3.76 3.47
C PHE A 90 1.14 -4.07 3.47
N LEU A 91 1.89 -3.51 4.42
CA LEU A 91 3.34 -3.62 4.51
C LEU A 91 3.74 -4.48 5.71
N ALA A 92 4.57 -5.49 5.46
CA ALA A 92 5.10 -6.35 6.53
C ALA A 92 6.57 -6.69 6.30
N VAL A 93 7.27 -7.16 7.34
CA VAL A 93 8.62 -7.74 7.14
C VAL A 93 8.54 -8.99 6.26
N GLU A 94 7.50 -9.80 6.50
CA GLU A 94 7.15 -10.96 5.70
C GLU A 94 5.63 -11.06 5.63
N VAL A 95 5.10 -11.38 4.45
CA VAL A 95 3.66 -11.56 4.24
C VAL A 95 3.31 -13.04 4.35
N ASP A 96 2.54 -13.40 5.37
CA ASP A 96 1.99 -14.75 5.54
C ASP A 96 1.07 -15.11 4.36
N SER A 97 1.11 -16.37 3.92
CA SER A 97 0.32 -16.80 2.76
C SER A 97 -1.19 -16.79 3.01
N ASN A 98 -1.65 -17.00 4.25
CA ASN A 98 -3.08 -16.93 4.57
C ASN A 98 -3.55 -15.48 4.57
N THR A 99 -2.74 -14.55 5.11
CA THR A 99 -3.02 -13.11 5.01
C THR A 99 -3.11 -12.66 3.56
N ALA A 100 -2.14 -13.07 2.73
CA ALA A 100 -2.19 -12.80 1.30
C ALA A 100 -3.42 -13.44 0.65
N ASN A 101 -3.80 -14.66 1.01
CA ASN A 101 -5.01 -15.30 0.50
C ASN A 101 -6.28 -14.52 0.84
N THR A 102 -6.41 -14.03 2.07
CA THR A 102 -7.53 -13.19 2.50
C THR A 102 -7.63 -11.89 1.71
N PHE A 103 -6.50 -11.23 1.44
CA PHE A 103 -6.48 -10.00 0.64
C PHE A 103 -6.67 -10.25 -0.86
N ARG A 104 -6.26 -11.42 -1.35
CA ARG A 104 -6.45 -11.86 -2.73
C ARG A 104 -7.93 -11.92 -3.10
N ASP A 105 -8.74 -12.51 -2.21
CA ASP A 105 -10.18 -12.60 -2.40
C ASP A 105 -10.78 -11.21 -2.57
N GLY A 106 -10.34 -10.23 -1.77
CA GLY A 106 -10.61 -8.81 -2.02
C GLY A 106 -12.09 -8.45 -2.06
N HIS A 107 -12.87 -9.02 -1.14
CA HIS A 107 -14.30 -8.75 -1.01
C HIS A 107 -14.64 -8.32 0.42
N TRP A 108 -15.64 -7.45 0.52
CA TRP A 108 -16.26 -7.05 1.77
C TRP A 108 -17.77 -6.96 1.59
N TYR A 109 -18.52 -7.34 2.63
CA TYR A 109 -19.97 -7.23 2.67
C TYR A 109 -20.33 -6.10 3.64
N LEU A 110 -21.15 -5.17 3.17
CA LEU A 110 -21.72 -4.11 3.99
C LEU A 110 -22.80 -4.67 4.92
N ASN A 111 -23.32 -3.83 5.82
CA ASN A 111 -24.34 -4.24 6.79
C ASN A 111 -25.68 -4.64 6.14
N ASP A 112 -25.90 -4.26 4.88
CA ASP A 112 -27.06 -4.61 4.06
C ASP A 112 -26.77 -5.75 3.07
N ASP A 113 -25.70 -6.51 3.31
CA ASP A 113 -25.20 -7.61 2.47
C ASP A 113 -24.76 -7.19 1.06
N GLN A 114 -24.68 -5.89 0.75
CA GLN A 114 -24.09 -5.44 -0.50
C GLN A 114 -22.60 -5.79 -0.54
N LYS A 115 -22.19 -6.49 -1.60
CA LYS A 115 -20.79 -6.83 -1.85
C LYS A 115 -20.05 -5.65 -2.49
N ILE A 116 -18.92 -5.27 -1.90
CA ILE A 116 -17.96 -4.34 -2.50
C ILE A 116 -16.62 -5.04 -2.74
N SER A 117 -15.91 -4.57 -3.78
CA SER A 117 -14.58 -5.06 -4.13
C SER A 117 -13.51 -4.24 -3.42
N LEU A 118 -12.51 -4.91 -2.87
CA LEU A 118 -11.33 -4.29 -2.25
C LEU A 118 -10.09 -4.57 -3.09
N SER A 119 -9.28 -3.53 -3.30
CA SER A 119 -7.99 -3.60 -3.98
C SER A 119 -6.86 -3.50 -2.96
N ILE A 120 -6.51 -4.62 -2.32
CA ILE A 120 -5.46 -4.67 -1.31
C ILE A 120 -4.23 -5.37 -1.89
N VAL A 121 -3.06 -4.74 -1.79
CA VAL A 121 -1.77 -5.29 -2.24
C VAL A 121 -0.88 -5.52 -1.01
N PRO A 122 -0.60 -6.79 -0.65
CA PRO A 122 0.37 -7.10 0.39
C PRO A 122 1.79 -7.06 -0.16
N MET A 123 2.67 -6.26 0.44
CA MET A 123 4.03 -6.04 -0.03
C MET A 123 5.01 -6.12 1.15
N THR A 124 6.21 -6.62 0.89
CA THR A 124 7.24 -6.58 1.93
C THR A 124 7.77 -5.16 2.11
N LEU A 125 8.19 -4.82 3.33
CA LEU A 125 8.88 -3.55 3.61
C LEU A 125 10.15 -3.40 2.75
N SER A 126 10.84 -4.51 2.46
CA SER A 126 12.02 -4.52 1.58
C SER A 126 11.67 -4.14 0.15
N ASP A 127 10.58 -4.68 -0.41
CA ASP A 127 10.11 -4.33 -1.75
C ASP A 127 9.65 -2.88 -1.81
N PHE A 128 8.91 -2.42 -0.80
CA PHE A 128 8.50 -1.02 -0.71
C PHE A 128 9.70 -0.07 -0.62
N SER A 129 10.69 -0.36 0.23
CA SER A 129 11.91 0.45 0.31
C SER A 129 12.64 0.52 -1.03
N ARG A 130 12.79 -0.61 -1.73
CA ARG A 130 13.42 -0.66 -3.06
C ARG A 130 12.70 0.23 -4.08
N PHE A 131 11.37 0.18 -4.08
CA PHE A 131 10.55 1.05 -4.94
C PHE A 131 10.79 2.53 -4.63
N ILE A 132 10.77 2.91 -3.36
CA ILE A 132 10.97 4.29 -2.93
C ILE A 132 12.38 4.80 -3.25
N GLU A 133 13.42 3.99 -3.00
CA GLU A 133 14.81 4.33 -3.31
C GLU A 133 15.00 4.61 -4.82
N SER A 134 14.26 3.90 -5.68
CA SER A 134 14.23 4.14 -7.12
C SER A 134 13.62 5.49 -7.55
N GLY A 135 12.99 6.21 -6.62
CA GLY A 135 12.42 7.53 -6.86
C GLY A 135 13.47 8.64 -6.97
N THR A 136 14.70 8.39 -6.53
CA THR A 136 15.80 9.35 -6.63
C THR A 136 16.00 9.80 -8.07
N GLY A 137 15.82 11.10 -8.33
CA GLY A 137 15.92 11.69 -9.67
C GLY A 137 14.63 11.65 -10.51
N ARG A 138 13.54 11.05 -10.01
CA ARG A 138 12.25 10.96 -10.73
C ARG A 138 11.01 11.03 -9.82
N TRP A 139 11.11 11.74 -8.70
CA TRP A 139 10.03 11.87 -7.71
C TRP A 139 8.69 12.34 -8.29
N SER A 140 8.71 13.22 -9.29
CA SER A 140 7.50 13.70 -9.98
C SER A 140 6.72 12.60 -10.70
N GLU A 141 7.37 11.49 -11.06
CA GLU A 141 6.74 10.34 -11.71
C GLU A 141 6.22 9.31 -10.71
N MET A 142 6.71 9.34 -9.47
CA MET A 142 6.42 8.33 -8.46
C MET A 142 4.93 8.15 -8.15
N PRO A 143 4.06 9.19 -8.11
CA PRO A 143 2.63 8.98 -7.91
C PRO A 143 2.01 8.08 -9.00
N ARG A 144 2.37 8.32 -10.27
CA ARG A 144 1.90 7.53 -11.42
C ARG A 144 2.46 6.12 -11.39
N LEU A 145 3.75 5.97 -11.09
CA LEU A 145 4.41 4.67 -10.99
C LEU A 145 3.84 3.82 -9.85
N LEU A 146 3.58 4.43 -8.69
CA LEU A 146 2.95 3.76 -7.54
C LEU A 146 1.58 3.23 -7.94
N LYS A 147 0.73 4.09 -8.53
CA LYS A 147 -0.60 3.68 -8.99
C LYS A 147 -0.52 2.50 -9.98
N ASN A 148 0.30 2.62 -11.02
CA ASN A 148 0.42 1.57 -12.04
C ASN A 148 0.94 0.26 -11.47
N MET A 149 1.91 0.33 -10.56
CA MET A 149 2.45 -0.84 -9.86
C MET A 149 1.38 -1.52 -8.99
N LEU A 150 0.57 -0.77 -8.25
CA LEU A 150 -0.52 -1.33 -7.44
C LEU A 150 -1.60 -1.99 -8.31
N VAL A 151 -1.96 -1.36 -9.44
CA VAL A 151 -2.89 -1.94 -10.43
C VAL A 151 -2.34 -3.25 -11.00
N GLU A 152 -1.07 -3.25 -11.44
CA GLU A 152 -0.44 -4.45 -12.01
C GLU A 152 -0.33 -5.56 -10.97
N CYS A 153 0.08 -5.24 -9.74
CA CYS A 153 0.09 -6.20 -8.62
C CYS A 153 -1.30 -6.81 -8.39
N ARG A 154 -2.35 -5.99 -8.35
CA ARG A 154 -3.72 -6.48 -8.12
C ARG A 154 -4.23 -7.35 -9.27
N SER A 155 -3.82 -7.07 -10.51
CA SER A 155 -4.23 -7.86 -11.68
C SER A 155 -3.78 -9.34 -11.64
N ARG A 156 -2.75 -9.64 -10.84
CA ARG A 156 -2.17 -10.99 -10.67
C ARG A 156 -2.75 -11.77 -9.49
N ALA A 157 -3.75 -11.20 -8.82
CA ALA A 157 -4.37 -11.81 -7.66
C ALA A 157 -5.31 -12.99 -8.00
N ASN A 158 -5.39 -13.42 -9.25
CA ASN A 158 -6.01 -14.70 -9.59
C ASN A 158 -5.08 -15.90 -9.33
N GLU A 159 -3.79 -15.65 -9.08
CA GLU A 159 -2.80 -16.68 -8.75
C GLU A 159 -2.94 -17.21 -7.31
N GLU A 160 -2.30 -18.35 -7.02
CA GLU A 160 -2.21 -18.82 -5.64
C GLU A 160 -1.40 -17.84 -4.78
N ALA A 161 -1.78 -17.69 -3.50
CA ALA A 161 -1.18 -16.66 -2.63
C ALA A 161 0.37 -16.68 -2.60
N PRO A 162 1.07 -17.84 -2.60
CA PRO A 162 2.52 -17.87 -2.72
C PRO A 162 3.04 -17.36 -4.08
N ASP A 163 2.36 -17.65 -5.18
CA ASP A 163 2.70 -17.18 -6.54
C ASP A 163 2.44 -15.68 -6.68
N TRP A 164 1.28 -15.21 -6.22
CA TRP A 164 0.93 -13.79 -6.24
C TRP A 164 1.96 -12.94 -5.49
N LYS A 165 2.44 -13.40 -4.31
CA LYS A 165 3.54 -12.74 -3.58
C LYS A 165 4.83 -12.65 -4.39
N ARG A 166 5.20 -13.73 -5.12
CA ARG A 166 6.38 -13.71 -6.00
C ARG A 166 6.18 -12.72 -7.14
N GLU A 167 4.99 -12.66 -7.69
CA GLU A 167 4.68 -11.76 -8.80
C GLU A 167 4.67 -10.29 -8.35
N ILE A 168 4.16 -9.99 -7.16
CA ILE A 168 4.28 -8.65 -6.54
C ILE A 168 5.76 -8.25 -6.43
N ASN A 169 6.63 -9.13 -5.94
CA ASN A 169 8.07 -8.85 -5.86
C ASN A 169 8.69 -8.57 -7.24
N ARG A 170 8.33 -9.34 -8.27
CA ARG A 170 8.80 -9.13 -9.65
C ARG A 170 8.31 -7.80 -10.23
N ILE A 171 7.02 -7.50 -10.06
CA ILE A 171 6.41 -6.24 -10.51
C ILE A 171 7.11 -5.07 -9.82
N VAL A 172 7.25 -5.10 -8.49
CA VAL A 172 7.95 -4.02 -7.76
C VAL A 172 9.37 -3.84 -8.29
N THR A 173 10.09 -4.94 -8.55
CA THR A 173 11.44 -4.87 -9.14
C THR A 173 11.43 -4.22 -10.53
N LYS A 174 10.47 -4.59 -11.40
CA LYS A 174 10.26 -3.95 -12.72
C LYS A 174 10.04 -2.45 -12.59
N TYR A 175 9.21 -1.99 -11.66
CA TYR A 175 8.96 -0.55 -11.45
C TYR A 175 10.12 0.16 -10.74
N SER A 176 11.02 -0.57 -10.07
CA SER A 176 12.19 -0.02 -9.36
C SER A 176 13.41 0.16 -10.26
N VAL A 177 13.48 -0.50 -11.42
CA VAL A 177 14.50 -0.23 -12.43
C VAL A 177 14.00 0.95 -13.27
N GLY A 178 14.60 2.13 -13.10
CA GLY A 178 14.33 3.26 -13.99
C GLY A 178 14.60 2.83 -15.43
N SER A 179 13.76 3.27 -16.37
CA SER A 179 14.13 3.23 -17.78
C SER A 179 15.36 4.12 -17.97
N SER A 180 16.54 3.56 -17.79
CA SER A 180 17.80 4.13 -18.27
C SER A 180 17.76 4.05 -19.78
N VAL A 181 17.21 5.08 -20.41
CA VAL A 181 17.38 5.33 -21.85
C VAL A 181 18.57 6.27 -22.00
N ASP A 182 19.62 5.70 -22.60
CA ASP A 182 20.68 6.32 -23.40
C ASP A 182 21.55 7.43 -22.78
N LEU A 183 22.64 6.99 -22.15
CA LEU A 183 23.92 7.70 -22.14
C LEU A 183 24.91 6.89 -22.97
N ASP A 184 24.72 6.86 -24.30
CA ASP A 184 25.75 6.50 -25.29
C ASP A 184 25.27 6.92 -26.70
N SER A 185 25.04 8.23 -26.88
CA SER A 185 25.01 8.84 -28.21
C SER A 185 25.18 10.36 -28.13
N VAL A 186 26.41 10.82 -27.88
CA VAL A 186 27.08 11.95 -28.58
C VAL A 186 28.59 11.72 -28.48
#